data_AF-A0A939WYY9-F1
#
_entry.id   AF-A0A939WYY9-F1
#
_cell.length_a   1.000
_cell.length_b   1.000
_cell.length_c   1.000
_cell.angle_alpha   90.00
_cell.angle_beta   90.00
_cell.angle_gamma   90.00
#
_symmetry.space_group_name_H-M   'P 1'
#
loop_
_entity.id
_entity.type
_entity.pdbx_description
1 polymer ?
#
loop_
_entity_poly.entity_id
_entity_poly.type
_entity_poly.pdbx_seq_one_letter_code
_entity_poly.pdbx_strand_id
1 'polypeptide(L)'
;GQATKGWVTAKQVDFLESMAEAAKGVCQAMNGGKNIAFVNVLNRLSVDCDCNGNPAEPDMHDLGVLASLDPLAIDQASIDMVYAATDSKSLKERIESRQGLHTLDYAAEIKLGNRNYRLVEIK
;
A
#
# COMPACT_ATOMS: atom_id res chain seq x y z
N GLY A 1 1.26 -16.87 23.37
CA GLY A 1 0.27 -17.70 22.66
C GLY A 1 0.97 -18.86 21.98
N GLN A 2 0.39 -20.06 21.98
CA GLN A 2 0.91 -21.18 21.20
C GLN A 2 0.61 -20.93 19.72
N ALA A 3 1.64 -20.98 18.87
CA ALA A 3 1.46 -20.97 17.43
C ALA A 3 0.77 -22.27 17.00
N THR A 4 -0.41 -22.17 16.39
CA THR A 4 -1.11 -23.33 15.83
C THR A 4 -0.52 -23.65 14.45
N LYS A 5 -0.42 -24.94 14.13
CA LYS A 5 0.00 -25.43 12.81
C LYS A 5 -1.15 -25.25 11.80
N GLY A 6 -1.33 -24.04 11.29
CA GLY A 6 -2.32 -23.74 10.26
C GLY A 6 -2.24 -22.29 9.81
N TRP A 7 -2.62 -22.03 8.56
CA TRP A 7 -2.83 -20.66 8.09
C TRP A 7 -4.05 -20.08 8.80
N VAL A 8 -3.90 -18.91 9.41
CA VAL A 8 -5.03 -18.19 10.01
C VAL A 8 -5.78 -17.52 8.86
N THR A 9 -7.05 -17.89 8.67
CA THR A 9 -7.95 -17.20 7.76
C THR A 9 -8.59 -16.02 8.50
N ALA A 10 -8.25 -14.81 8.08
CA ALA A 10 -8.90 -13.58 8.56
C ALA A 10 -9.96 -13.12 7.55
N LYS A 11 -10.94 -12.33 8.01
CA LYS A 11 -11.81 -11.59 7.07
C LYS A 11 -10.95 -10.57 6.34
N GLN A 12 -11.33 -10.24 5.09
CA GLN A 12 -10.57 -9.30 4.27
C GLN A 12 -10.32 -7.98 4.99
N VAL A 13 -11.35 -7.38 5.58
CA VAL A 13 -11.26 -6.12 6.33
C VAL A 13 -10.31 -6.24 7.53
N ASP A 14 -10.50 -7.25 8.38
CA ASP A 14 -9.63 -7.48 9.54
C ASP A 14 -8.14 -7.63 9.13
N PHE A 15 -7.87 -8.28 8.00
CA PHE A 15 -6.52 -8.40 7.45
C PHE A 15 -5.95 -7.04 7.01
N LEU A 16 -6.73 -6.24 6.27
CA LEU A 16 -6.32 -4.91 5.82
C LEU A 16 -6.05 -3.94 6.98
N GLU A 17 -6.87 -3.99 8.03
CA GLU A 17 -6.68 -3.20 9.25
C GLU A 17 -5.41 -3.64 10.00
N SER A 18 -5.20 -4.96 10.11
CA SER A 18 -3.99 -5.52 10.73
C SER A 18 -2.71 -5.07 10.02
N MET A 19 -2.74 -4.90 8.68
CA MET A 19 -1.60 -4.37 7.93
C MET A 19 -1.26 -2.92 8.33
N ALA A 20 -2.28 -2.07 8.47
CA ALA A 20 -2.08 -0.68 8.92
C ALA A 20 -1.59 -0.63 10.39
N GLU A 21 -2.13 -1.47 11.28
CA GLU A 21 -1.65 -1.57 12.66
C GLU A 21 -0.19 -2.05 12.74
N ALA A 22 0.19 -3.03 11.92
CA ALA A 22 1.56 -3.52 11.86
C ALA A 22 2.54 -2.42 11.40
N ALA A 23 2.19 -1.68 10.34
CA ALA A 23 2.96 -0.54 9.88
C ALA A 23 3.10 0.55 10.96
N LYS A 24 2.01 0.82 11.69
CA LYS A 24 2.00 1.75 12.82
C LYS A 24 2.91 1.30 13.96
N GLY A 25 2.93 0.01 14.28
CA GLY A 25 3.84 -0.55 15.28
C GLY A 25 5.31 -0.29 14.94
N VAL A 26 5.69 -0.47 13.68
CA VAL A 26 7.06 -0.15 13.20
C VAL A 26 7.35 1.34 13.31
N CYS A 27 6.44 2.19 12.85
CA CYS A 27 6.61 3.65 12.94
C CYS A 27 6.77 4.10 14.40
N GLN A 28 5.95 3.59 15.32
CA GLN A 28 6.04 3.90 16.74
C GLN A 28 7.40 3.50 17.33
N ALA A 29 7.90 2.31 17.01
CA ALA A 29 9.22 1.86 17.43
C ALA A 29 10.35 2.76 16.89
N MET A 30 10.18 3.34 15.71
CA MET A 30 11.14 4.21 15.04
C MET A 30 10.88 5.71 15.31
N ASN A 31 10.75 6.08 16.59
CA ASN A 31 10.56 7.46 17.04
C ASN A 31 9.29 8.12 16.41
N GLY A 32 8.19 7.36 16.37
CA GLY A 32 6.94 7.82 15.76
C GLY A 32 7.05 8.10 14.25
N GLY A 33 7.89 7.33 13.55
CA GLY A 33 8.10 7.40 12.11
C GLY A 33 9.14 8.43 11.67
N LYS A 34 9.63 9.28 12.58
CA LYS A 34 10.55 10.41 12.24
C LYS A 34 11.90 9.98 11.67
N ASN A 35 12.30 8.73 11.92
CA ASN A 35 13.56 8.17 11.47
C ASN A 35 13.41 7.23 10.26
N ILE A 36 12.25 7.25 9.60
CA ILE A 36 11.97 6.41 8.42
C ILE A 36 11.78 7.30 7.20
N ALA A 37 12.30 6.86 6.06
CA ALA A 37 11.90 7.34 4.75
C ALA A 37 11.22 6.19 3.99
N PHE A 38 10.13 6.50 3.30
CA PHE A 38 9.34 5.55 2.52
C PHE A 38 9.61 5.78 1.04
N VAL A 39 9.79 4.69 0.29
CA VAL A 39 10.08 4.71 -1.14
C VAL A 39 9.21 3.66 -1.82
N ASN A 40 8.37 4.09 -2.76
CA ASN A 40 7.56 3.20 -3.59
C ASN A 40 8.14 3.21 -5.00
N VAL A 41 8.47 2.04 -5.52
CA VAL A 41 8.89 1.85 -6.92
C VAL A 41 7.70 1.30 -7.67
N LEU A 42 7.04 2.14 -8.46
CA LEU A 42 5.85 1.79 -9.21
C LEU A 42 6.27 1.34 -10.61
N ASN A 43 6.92 0.18 -10.68
CA ASN A 43 7.36 -0.44 -11.93
C ASN A 43 6.70 -1.81 -12.11
N ARG A 44 6.55 -2.24 -13.37
CA ARG A 44 6.02 -3.57 -13.73
C ARG A 44 4.80 -3.99 -12.89
N LEU A 45 3.81 -3.10 -12.80
CA LEU A 45 2.65 -3.33 -11.94
C LEU A 45 1.74 -4.43 -12.52
N SER A 46 1.34 -5.39 -11.66
CA SER A 46 0.48 -6.53 -11.98
C SER A 46 -0.65 -6.66 -10.95
N VAL A 47 -1.73 -7.36 -11.32
CA VAL A 47 -2.86 -7.68 -10.42
C VAL A 47 -2.50 -8.68 -9.31
N ASP A 48 -1.42 -9.44 -9.50
CA ASP A 48 -0.95 -10.40 -8.51
C ASP A 48 0.26 -9.87 -7.75
N CYS A 49 0.31 -10.21 -6.46
CA CYS A 49 1.46 -9.94 -5.61
C CYS A 49 2.71 -10.66 -6.16
N ASP A 50 3.88 -10.03 -6.05
CA ASP A 50 5.18 -10.65 -6.34
C ASP A 50 5.47 -11.90 -5.49
N CYS A 51 4.72 -12.06 -4.40
CA CYS A 51 4.74 -13.24 -3.56
C CYS A 51 3.99 -14.45 -4.15
N ASN A 52 3.28 -14.28 -5.27
CA ASN A 52 2.63 -15.37 -6.00
C ASN A 52 3.68 -16.16 -6.79
N GLY A 53 3.72 -17.48 -6.62
CA GLY A 53 4.67 -18.36 -7.34
C GLY A 53 4.39 -18.52 -8.84
N ASN A 54 3.22 -18.06 -9.31
CA ASN A 54 2.87 -17.98 -10.73
C ASN A 54 2.02 -16.71 -10.97
N PRO A 55 2.63 -15.52 -10.93
CA PRO A 55 1.92 -14.25 -11.02
C PRO A 55 1.44 -13.99 -12.45
N ALA A 56 0.33 -13.26 -12.59
CA ALA A 56 -0.03 -12.66 -13.87
C ALA A 56 1.10 -11.72 -14.37
N GLU A 57 1.32 -11.70 -15.69
CA GLU A 57 2.27 -10.75 -16.29
C GLU A 57 1.83 -9.31 -16.00
N PRO A 58 2.79 -8.39 -15.75
CA PRO A 58 2.49 -6.97 -15.61
C PRO A 58 1.73 -6.43 -16.82
N ASP A 59 0.67 -5.67 -16.56
CA ASP A 59 -0.21 -5.11 -17.57
C ASP A 59 -0.32 -3.57 -17.51
N MET A 60 0.45 -2.95 -16.60
CA MET A 60 0.58 -1.51 -16.47
C MET A 60 2.01 -1.03 -16.69
N HIS A 61 2.14 0.13 -17.36
CA HIS A 61 3.42 0.81 -17.54
C HIS A 61 3.97 1.37 -16.22
N ASP A 62 5.28 1.56 -16.19
CA ASP A 62 5.98 2.15 -15.04
C ASP A 62 5.48 3.58 -14.78
N LEU A 63 5.11 3.85 -13.52
CA LEU A 63 4.64 5.16 -13.06
C LEU A 63 5.76 5.97 -12.38
N GLY A 64 6.90 5.33 -12.09
CA GLY A 64 8.11 5.98 -11.57
C GLY A 64 8.43 5.59 -10.13
N VAL A 65 9.23 6.43 -9.46
CA VAL A 65 9.66 6.24 -8.07
C VAL A 65 9.13 7.40 -7.23
N LEU A 66 8.47 7.07 -6.13
CA LEU A 66 7.97 8.03 -5.16
C LEU A 66 8.78 7.94 -3.87
N ALA A 67 8.91 9.06 -3.17
CA ALA A 67 9.54 9.12 -1.86
C ALA A 67 8.77 10.06 -0.93
N SER A 68 8.66 9.70 0.35
CA SER A 68 7.96 10.48 1.37
C SER A 68 8.51 10.19 2.77
N LEU A 69 8.29 11.12 3.69
CA LEU A 69 8.47 10.91 5.14
C LEU A 69 7.15 10.54 5.84
N ASP A 70 6.02 10.62 5.13
CA ASP A 70 4.71 10.21 5.60
C ASP A 70 4.29 8.92 4.83
N PRO A 71 4.07 7.79 5.53
CA PRO A 71 3.73 6.52 4.90
C PRO A 71 2.37 6.54 4.22
N LEU A 72 1.40 7.25 4.77
CA LEU A 72 0.06 7.28 4.17
C LEU A 72 0.01 8.19 2.94
N ALA A 73 0.80 9.28 2.95
CA ALA A 73 0.86 10.21 1.82
C ALA A 73 1.44 9.55 0.56
N ILE A 74 2.47 8.71 0.70
CA ILE A 74 3.08 8.01 -0.46
C ILE A 74 2.18 6.91 -1.01
N ASP A 75 1.47 6.19 -0.16
CA ASP A 75 0.52 5.17 -0.59
C ASP A 75 -0.71 5.80 -1.26
N GLN A 76 -1.21 6.93 -0.73
CA GLN A 76 -2.27 7.69 -1.39
C GLN A 76 -1.81 8.20 -2.77
N ALA A 77 -0.61 8.79 -2.87
CA ALA A 77 -0.07 9.23 -4.15
C ALA A 77 0.10 8.06 -5.15
N SER A 78 0.54 6.91 -4.67
CA SER A 78 0.69 5.70 -5.51
C SER A 78 -0.63 5.24 -6.09
N ILE A 79 -1.68 5.16 -5.26
CA ILE A 79 -3.03 4.81 -5.70
C ILE A 79 -3.58 5.85 -6.66
N ASP A 80 -3.40 7.14 -6.39
CA ASP A 80 -3.89 8.19 -7.28
C ASP A 80 -3.23 8.11 -8.67
N MET A 81 -1.93 7.81 -8.75
CA MET A 81 -1.22 7.60 -10.02
C MET A 81 -1.73 6.37 -10.77
N VAL A 82 -1.96 5.26 -10.06
CA VAL A 82 -2.60 4.06 -10.65
C VAL A 82 -4.00 4.43 -11.18
N TYR A 83 -4.78 5.19 -10.41
CA TYR A 83 -6.12 5.57 -10.81
C TYR A 83 -6.16 6.55 -11.99
N ALA A 84 -5.11 7.36 -12.17
CA ALA A 84 -4.95 8.27 -13.29
C ALA A 84 -4.40 7.60 -14.57
N ALA A 85 -3.71 6.46 -14.46
CA ALA A 85 -3.11 5.77 -15.60
C ALA A 85 -4.17 5.17 -16.55
N THR A 86 -3.89 5.17 -17.86
CA THR A 86 -4.83 4.77 -18.92
C THR A 86 -5.00 3.27 -19.09
N ASP A 87 -4.01 2.51 -18.66
CA ASP A 87 -3.87 1.04 -18.77
C ASP A 87 -4.13 0.30 -17.45
N SER A 88 -4.65 1.01 -16.44
CA SER A 88 -4.82 0.52 -15.07
C SER A 88 -6.08 -0.28 -14.77
N LYS A 89 -6.85 -0.67 -15.80
CA LYS A 89 -8.21 -1.21 -15.62
C LYS A 89 -8.24 -2.45 -14.71
N SER A 90 -7.39 -3.42 -14.99
CA SER A 90 -7.29 -4.68 -14.26
C SER A 90 -6.84 -4.47 -12.81
N LEU A 91 -5.85 -3.61 -12.58
CA LEU A 91 -5.36 -3.31 -11.24
C LEU A 91 -6.41 -2.56 -10.40
N LYS A 92 -7.15 -1.62 -11.00
CA LYS A 92 -8.29 -0.96 -10.34
C LYS A 92 -9.35 -1.97 -9.90
N GLU A 93 -9.79 -2.83 -10.83
CA GLU A 93 -10.77 -3.89 -10.53
C GLU A 93 -10.27 -4.82 -9.42
N ARG A 94 -8.96 -5.12 -9.40
CA ARG A 94 -8.33 -5.92 -8.35
C ARG A 94 -8.35 -5.22 -6.99
N ILE A 95 -7.98 -3.94 -6.93
CA ILE A 95 -8.01 -3.13 -5.71
C ILE A 95 -9.43 -3.08 -5.16
N GLU A 96 -10.42 -2.80 -6.00
CA GLU A 96 -11.83 -2.64 -5.60
C GLU A 96 -12.44 -3.96 -5.14
N SER A 97 -12.25 -5.05 -5.90
CA SER A 97 -12.77 -6.38 -5.54
C SER A 97 -12.19 -6.95 -4.23
N ARG A 98 -11.07 -6.39 -3.75
CA ARG A 98 -10.43 -6.74 -2.48
C ARG A 98 -10.57 -5.66 -1.41
N GLN A 99 -11.34 -4.61 -1.67
CA GLN A 99 -11.53 -3.48 -0.75
C GLN A 99 -10.19 -2.80 -0.35
N GLY A 100 -9.19 -2.81 -1.23
CA GLY A 100 -7.82 -2.40 -0.90
C GLY A 100 -7.69 -0.95 -0.40
N LEU A 101 -8.59 -0.06 -0.82
CA LEU A 101 -8.61 1.33 -0.34
C LEU A 101 -8.92 1.45 1.17
N HIS A 102 -9.56 0.45 1.77
CA HIS A 102 -9.88 0.44 3.20
C HIS A 102 -8.63 0.54 4.08
N THR A 103 -7.48 0.00 3.63
CA THR A 103 -6.22 0.15 4.36
C THR A 103 -5.82 1.62 4.51
N LEU A 104 -6.03 2.44 3.49
CA LEU A 104 -5.71 3.88 3.54
C LEU A 104 -6.69 4.64 4.45
N ASP A 105 -7.97 4.30 4.39
CA ASP A 105 -9.00 4.90 5.25
C ASP A 105 -8.70 4.61 6.72
N TYR A 106 -8.49 3.34 7.06
CA TYR A 106 -8.20 2.92 8.42
C TYR A 106 -6.84 3.44 8.92
N ALA A 107 -5.81 3.48 8.07
CA ALA A 107 -4.52 4.10 8.40
C ALA A 107 -4.68 5.58 8.80
N ALA A 108 -5.57 6.31 8.15
CA ALA A 108 -5.90 7.69 8.52
C ALA A 108 -6.61 7.74 9.88
N GLU A 109 -7.60 6.88 10.12
CA GLU A 109 -8.35 6.80 11.39
C GLU A 109 -7.44 6.54 12.59
N ILE A 110 -6.48 5.62 12.45
CA ILE A 110 -5.51 5.31 13.50
C ILE A 110 -4.35 6.31 13.57
N LYS A 111 -4.36 7.38 12.75
CA LYS A 111 -3.32 8.42 12.71
C LYS A 111 -1.92 7.87 12.37
N LEU A 112 -1.84 6.93 11.43
CA LEU A 112 -0.55 6.45 10.89
C LEU A 112 0.14 7.52 10.03
N GLY A 113 -0.63 8.33 9.30
CA GLY A 113 -0.14 9.39 8.43
C GLY A 113 -1.27 10.27 7.91
N ASN A 114 -1.00 11.04 6.87
CA ASN A 114 -1.98 11.91 6.22
C ASN A 114 -2.24 11.46 4.77
N ARG A 115 -3.51 11.47 4.37
CA ARG A 115 -3.90 11.20 2.98
C ARG A 115 -3.61 12.39 2.05
N ASN A 116 -3.59 13.61 2.58
CA ASN A 116 -3.26 14.78 1.79
C ASN A 116 -1.76 14.84 1.52
N TYR A 117 -1.41 15.05 0.26
CA TYR A 117 -0.03 15.20 -0.17
C TYR A 117 0.08 16.33 -1.21
N ARG A 118 1.30 16.76 -1.46
CA ARG A 118 1.65 17.62 -2.59
C ARG A 118 2.73 16.93 -3.38
N LEU A 119 2.45 16.61 -4.63
CA LEU A 119 3.44 16.05 -5.53
C LEU A 119 4.47 17.12 -5.90
N VAL A 120 5.75 16.81 -5.70
CA VAL A 120 6.88 17.66 -6.09
C VAL A 120 7.78 16.84 -7.01
N GLU A 121 7.85 17.23 -8.27
CA GLU A 121 8.70 16.59 -9.26
C GLU A 121 10.15 17.09 -9.11
N ILE A 122 11.10 16.17 -9.00
CA ILE A 122 12.52 16.47 -8.93
C ILE A 122 13.13 16.17 -10.31
N LYS A 123 13.78 17.18 -10.89
CA LYS A 123 14.47 17.10 -12.18
C LYS A 123 15.98 16.96 -12.00
#